data_AF-A0AAJ2CAE4-F1
#
_entry.id   AF-A0AAJ2CAE4-F1
#
_cell.length_a   1.000
_cell.length_b   1.000
_cell.length_c   1.000
_cell.angle_alpha   90.00
_cell.angle_beta   90.00
_cell.angle_gamma   90.00
#
_symmetry.space_group_name_H-M   'P 1'
#
loop_
_entity.id
_entity.type
_entity.pdbx_description
1 polymer ?
#
loop_
_entity_poly.entity_id
_entity_poly.type
_entity_poly.pdbx_seq_one_letter_code
_entity_poly.pdbx_strand_id
1 'polypeptide(L)'
;MGSKFRLYALPPVHAKIYINEASSWTGSANFTANGFSGKPEILVDFEQVHPELSRTFRTYLQQSTLITKQNLKALIGWIDEGLTEISRPGASKATQDEPEAAGASYESFLAWLRTYQGAHKRDAKVLLNRAEGGNQMSGHVAIAFNGVMSFLRKNPNLISNLLANTTGYPGTEVMQPLANFIRQHGDAYKGPRGGKWRSYLSTDLGGRQTGGGAGNVIVRRTLVLIPAYLRDRRA
;
A
#
# COMPACT_ATOMS: atom_id res chain seq x y z
N MET A 1 -25.41 28.48 -3.89
CA MET A 1 -24.42 27.42 -4.19
C MET A 1 -24.96 26.60 -5.35
N GLY A 2 -24.38 26.77 -6.53
CA GLY A 2 -24.84 26.15 -7.78
C GLY A 2 -24.73 24.62 -7.79
N SER A 3 -25.52 24.00 -8.65
CA SER A 3 -25.79 22.58 -8.89
C SER A 3 -24.60 21.62 -9.14
N LYS A 4 -23.36 21.95 -8.77
CA LYS A 4 -22.16 21.28 -9.30
C LYS A 4 -21.76 19.97 -8.62
N PHE A 5 -22.35 19.61 -7.47
CA PHE A 5 -22.01 18.38 -6.76
C PHE A 5 -23.25 17.71 -6.17
N ARG A 6 -23.43 16.43 -6.49
CA ARG A 6 -24.47 15.56 -5.92
C ARG A 6 -23.82 14.27 -5.47
N LEU A 7 -24.20 13.80 -4.29
CA LEU A 7 -23.72 12.55 -3.72
C LEU A 7 -24.85 11.54 -3.73
N TYR A 8 -24.55 10.34 -4.22
CA TYR A 8 -25.48 9.22 -4.29
C TYR A 8 -24.83 8.01 -3.63
N ALA A 9 -25.62 7.20 -2.92
CA ALA A 9 -25.15 5.99 -2.26
C ALA A 9 -25.84 4.75 -2.83
N LEU A 10 -25.03 3.80 -3.28
CA LEU A 10 -25.43 2.44 -3.63
C LEU A 10 -24.30 1.50 -3.15
N PRO A 11 -24.46 0.79 -2.02
CA PRO A 11 -23.37 0.09 -1.33
C PRO A 11 -22.48 -0.86 -2.16
N PRO A 12 -22.98 -1.62 -3.17
CA PRO A 12 -22.13 -2.54 -3.92
C PRO A 12 -21.32 -1.92 -5.08
N VAL A 13 -21.33 -0.59 -5.27
CA VAL A 13 -20.74 0.04 -6.45
C VAL A 13 -19.24 0.30 -6.30
N HIS A 14 -18.44 -0.20 -7.25
CA HIS A 14 -17.00 0.06 -7.36
C HIS A 14 -16.55 0.52 -8.77
N ALA A 15 -17.52 0.83 -9.65
CA ALA A 15 -17.25 1.30 -11.01
C ALA A 15 -16.73 2.75 -11.02
N LYS A 16 -15.85 3.07 -11.97
CA LYS A 16 -15.35 4.44 -12.23
C LYS A 16 -15.71 4.80 -13.66
N ILE A 17 -16.70 5.67 -13.79
CA ILE A 17 -17.22 6.11 -15.08
C ILE A 17 -17.18 7.64 -15.09
N TYR A 18 -16.58 8.20 -16.14
CA TYR A 18 -16.49 9.64 -16.38
C TYR A 18 -17.24 9.93 -17.67
N ILE A 19 -18.24 10.80 -17.64
CA ILE A 19 -19.04 11.15 -18.82
C ILE A 19 -19.15 12.67 -18.86
N ASN A 20 -18.86 13.26 -20.02
CA ASN A 20 -19.13 14.67 -20.32
C ASN A 20 -20.01 14.75 -21.59
N GLU A 21 -20.17 15.95 -22.15
CA GLU A 21 -21.01 16.17 -23.35
C GLU A 21 -20.42 15.59 -24.64
N ALA A 22 -19.09 15.43 -24.71
CA ALA A 22 -18.36 15.01 -25.90
C ALA A 22 -17.87 13.55 -25.83
N SER A 23 -17.40 13.09 -24.66
CA SER A 23 -16.70 11.82 -24.50
C SER A 23 -17.05 11.09 -23.20
N SER A 24 -16.58 9.85 -23.10
CA SER A 24 -16.69 9.06 -21.87
C SER A 24 -15.46 8.21 -21.63
N TRP A 25 -15.12 8.01 -20.35
CA TRP A 25 -13.96 7.21 -19.92
C TRP A 25 -14.37 6.22 -18.84
N THR A 26 -13.69 5.07 -18.80
CA THR A 26 -13.81 4.08 -17.71
C THR A 26 -12.46 3.44 -17.44
N GLY A 27 -12.25 2.92 -16.23
CA GLY A 27 -10.97 2.31 -15.89
C GLY A 27 -10.75 2.04 -14.42
N SER A 28 -9.47 1.89 -14.05
CA SER A 28 -9.04 1.59 -12.68
C SER A 28 -8.82 2.85 -11.83
N ALA A 29 -8.62 4.02 -12.44
CA ALA A 29 -8.33 5.26 -11.74
C ALA A 29 -9.52 5.75 -10.90
N ASN A 30 -9.29 6.03 -9.62
CA ASN A 30 -10.26 6.73 -8.76
C ASN A 30 -10.18 8.25 -8.99
N PHE A 31 -11.28 8.99 -8.76
CA PHE A 31 -11.28 10.46 -8.78
C PHE A 31 -10.58 11.06 -7.55
N THR A 32 -9.25 10.94 -7.53
CA THR A 32 -8.34 11.35 -6.45
C THR A 32 -7.04 11.86 -7.07
N ALA A 33 -6.27 12.65 -6.32
CA ALA A 33 -4.95 13.09 -6.78
C ALA A 33 -4.07 11.90 -7.20
N ASN A 34 -4.12 10.78 -6.46
CA ASN A 34 -3.36 9.56 -6.75
C ASN A 34 -3.80 8.84 -8.04
N GLY A 35 -5.10 8.86 -8.36
CA GLY A 35 -5.61 8.24 -9.59
C GLY A 35 -5.18 8.96 -10.85
N PHE A 36 -4.68 10.20 -10.73
CA PHE A 36 -4.23 11.04 -11.83
C PHE A 36 -2.78 11.54 -11.66
N SER A 37 -1.99 10.93 -10.76
CA SER A 37 -0.61 11.34 -10.47
C SER A 37 0.47 10.60 -11.27
N GLY A 38 0.09 9.86 -12.33
CA GLY A 38 1.04 9.12 -13.18
C GLY A 38 1.39 7.72 -12.70
N LYS A 39 0.68 7.18 -11.71
CA LYS A 39 0.74 5.75 -11.37
C LYS A 39 0.16 4.89 -12.52
N PRO A 40 0.60 3.64 -12.69
CA PRO A 40 0.03 2.74 -13.68
C PRO A 40 -1.46 2.52 -13.40
N GLU A 41 -2.30 3.18 -14.20
CA GLU A 41 -3.75 3.06 -14.21
C GLU A 41 -4.17 2.75 -15.65
N ILE A 42 -5.21 1.93 -15.82
CA ILE A 42 -5.79 1.66 -17.12
C ILE A 42 -7.01 2.55 -17.27
N LEU A 43 -6.99 3.38 -18.31
CA LEU A 43 -8.14 4.17 -18.76
C LEU A 43 -8.46 3.77 -20.19
N VAL A 44 -9.74 3.50 -20.46
CA VAL A 44 -10.28 3.30 -21.79
C VAL A 44 -11.04 4.55 -22.16
N ASP A 45 -10.58 5.21 -23.22
CA ASP A 45 -11.19 6.41 -23.77
C ASP A 45 -12.11 6.07 -24.94
N PHE A 46 -13.28 6.70 -24.95
CA PHE A 46 -14.22 6.68 -26.06
C PHE A 46 -14.38 8.11 -26.57
N GLU A 47 -13.96 8.34 -27.82
CA GLU A 47 -13.99 9.65 -28.50
C GLU A 47 -15.40 10.28 -28.51
N GLN A 48 -16.43 9.45 -28.35
CA GLN A 48 -17.82 9.85 -28.21
C GLN A 48 -18.41 9.24 -26.94
N VAL A 49 -19.50 9.84 -26.45
CA VAL A 49 -20.24 9.30 -25.30
C VAL A 49 -20.74 7.88 -25.58
N HIS A 50 -20.16 6.88 -24.90
CA HIS A 50 -20.48 5.48 -25.12
C HIS A 50 -21.88 5.14 -24.57
N PRO A 51 -22.82 4.61 -25.38
CA PRO A 51 -24.20 4.39 -24.96
C PRO A 51 -24.35 3.48 -23.73
N GLU A 52 -23.52 2.43 -23.62
CA GLU A 52 -23.55 1.49 -22.48
C GLU A 52 -23.11 2.14 -21.16
N LEU A 53 -22.11 3.04 -21.20
CA LEU A 53 -21.65 3.75 -20.02
C LEU A 53 -22.72 4.73 -19.54
N SER A 54 -23.37 5.42 -20.49
CA SER A 54 -24.52 6.28 -20.20
C SER A 54 -25.68 5.50 -19.59
N ARG A 55 -26.00 4.31 -20.12
CA ARG A 55 -27.04 3.44 -19.55
C ARG A 55 -26.69 3.00 -18.14
N THR A 56 -25.47 2.52 -17.93
CA THR A 56 -24.96 2.09 -16.62
C THR A 56 -25.04 3.23 -15.59
N PHE A 57 -24.63 4.44 -15.97
CA PHE A 57 -24.73 5.62 -15.11
C PHE A 57 -26.18 5.97 -14.76
N ARG A 58 -27.11 5.90 -15.72
CA ARG A 58 -28.54 6.12 -15.46
C ARG A 58 -29.12 5.04 -14.53
N THR A 59 -28.77 3.77 -14.73
CA THR A 59 -29.20 2.68 -13.85
C THR A 59 -28.69 2.89 -12.43
N TYR A 60 -27.41 3.28 -12.28
CA TYR A 60 -26.86 3.67 -10.99
C TYR A 60 -27.68 4.78 -10.33
N LEU A 61 -27.96 5.87 -11.05
CA LEU A 61 -28.75 6.98 -10.51
C LEU A 61 -30.15 6.55 -10.05
N GLN A 62 -30.82 5.70 -10.82
CA GLN A 62 -32.16 5.17 -10.49
C GLN A 62 -32.16 4.27 -9.25
N GLN A 63 -31.11 3.50 -9.04
CA GLN A 63 -30.99 2.56 -7.92
C GLN A 63 -30.37 3.17 -6.66
N SER A 64 -29.69 4.30 -6.81
CA SER A 64 -28.99 4.97 -5.73
C SER A 64 -29.89 5.88 -4.91
N THR A 65 -29.56 6.04 -3.63
CA THR A 65 -30.20 7.03 -2.76
C THR A 65 -29.45 8.35 -2.84
N LEU A 66 -30.15 9.45 -3.13
CA LEU A 66 -29.57 10.80 -3.06
C LEU A 66 -29.22 11.13 -1.60
N ILE A 67 -27.95 11.44 -1.35
CA ILE A 67 -27.46 11.84 -0.04
C ILE A 67 -27.65 13.35 0.13
N THR A 68 -28.54 13.70 1.07
CA THR A 68 -28.84 15.09 1.42
C THR A 68 -27.92 15.59 2.53
N LYS A 69 -27.94 16.91 2.77
CA LYS A 69 -27.27 17.51 3.94
C LYS A 69 -27.77 16.92 5.27
N GLN A 70 -29.05 16.53 5.35
CA GLN A 70 -29.60 15.94 6.57
C GLN A 70 -29.03 14.55 6.84
N ASN A 71 -28.82 13.74 5.79
CA ASN A 71 -28.15 12.44 5.93
C ASN A 71 -26.72 12.61 6.46
N LEU A 72 -25.98 13.62 5.97
CA LEU A 72 -24.63 13.90 6.46
C LEU A 72 -24.62 14.36 7.93
N LYS A 73 -25.61 15.15 8.36
CA LYS A 73 -25.75 15.54 9.78
C LYS A 73 -26.03 14.33 10.67
N ALA A 74 -26.90 13.42 10.25
CA ALA A 74 -27.18 12.19 10.98
C ALA A 74 -25.92 11.32 11.12
N LEU A 75 -25.13 11.21 10.05
CA LEU A 75 -23.84 10.51 10.08
C LEU A 75 -22.87 11.13 11.08
N ILE A 76 -22.79 12.47 11.17
CA ILE A 76 -21.96 13.15 12.18
C ILE A 76 -22.43 12.80 13.60
N GLY A 77 -23.75 12.84 13.85
CA GLY A 77 -24.32 12.44 15.14
C GLY A 77 -23.95 11.01 15.53
N TRP A 78 -24.04 10.06 14.60
CA TRP A 78 -23.61 8.67 14.85
C TRP A 78 -22.13 8.54 15.18
N ILE A 79 -21.26 9.38 14.62
CA ILE A 79 -19.83 9.38 14.95
C ILE A 79 -19.62 9.92 16.36
N ASP A 80 -20.26 11.03 16.70
CA ASP A 80 -20.13 11.66 18.01
C ASP A 80 -20.69 10.77 19.13
N GLU A 81 -21.72 9.98 18.83
CA GLU A 81 -22.31 8.95 19.71
C GLU A 81 -21.52 7.64 19.73
N GLY A 82 -20.46 7.49 18.92
CA GLY A 82 -19.66 6.26 18.83
C GLY A 82 -20.38 5.07 18.19
N LEU A 83 -21.52 5.31 17.52
CA LEU A 83 -22.29 4.28 16.81
C LEU A 83 -21.67 3.90 15.46
N THR A 84 -20.81 4.76 14.93
CA THR A 84 -20.02 4.49 13.73
C THR A 84 -18.69 5.22 13.79
N GLU A 85 -17.70 4.71 13.07
CA GLU A 85 -16.41 5.38 12.92
C GLU A 85 -16.17 5.68 11.45
N ILE A 86 -16.04 6.96 11.11
CA ILE A 86 -15.40 7.32 9.84
C ILE A 86 -13.91 7.24 10.07
N SER A 87 -13.24 6.37 9.32
CA SER A 87 -11.81 6.45 9.14
C SER A 87 -11.50 7.80 8.50
N ARG A 88 -11.16 8.82 9.31
CA ARG A 88 -10.70 10.10 8.78
C ARG A 88 -9.51 9.82 7.88
N PRO A 89 -9.44 10.38 6.66
CA PRO A 89 -8.27 10.28 5.79
C PRO A 89 -6.96 10.82 6.41
N GLY A 90 -6.97 11.27 7.67
CA GLY A 90 -5.80 11.66 8.45
C GLY A 90 -5.62 10.95 9.81
N ALA A 91 -6.47 9.98 10.20
CA ALA A 91 -6.29 9.19 11.44
C ALA A 91 -5.86 7.72 11.20
N SER A 92 -6.12 7.19 10.00
CA SER A 92 -4.97 6.60 9.34
C SER A 92 -4.09 7.80 9.09
N LYS A 93 -2.89 7.87 9.67
CA LYS A 93 -1.81 8.41 8.85
C LYS A 93 -2.03 7.69 7.52
N ALA A 94 -2.55 8.40 6.49
CA ALA A 94 -1.92 8.28 5.19
C ALA A 94 -0.48 8.12 5.62
N THR A 95 0.13 6.96 5.37
CA THR A 95 1.58 6.95 5.26
C THR A 95 1.79 8.24 4.52
N GLN A 96 2.27 9.27 5.23
CA GLN A 96 2.85 10.41 4.58
C GLN A 96 3.70 9.66 3.57
N ASP A 97 3.54 10.02 2.31
CA ASP A 97 4.62 9.81 1.39
C ASP A 97 5.81 10.45 2.12
N GLU A 98 6.42 9.65 3.03
CA GLU A 98 7.62 9.92 3.75
C GLU A 98 8.51 10.00 2.55
N PRO A 99 8.88 11.24 2.16
CA PRO A 99 9.25 11.59 0.81
C PRO A 99 10.07 10.44 0.29
N GLU A 100 9.57 9.73 -0.73
CA GLU A 100 10.26 8.58 -1.32
C GLU A 100 11.71 9.01 -1.41
N ALA A 101 12.57 8.46 -0.54
CA ALA A 101 13.91 9.01 -0.34
C ALA A 101 14.52 9.15 -1.72
N ALA A 102 14.72 10.39 -2.19
CA ALA A 102 14.64 10.77 -3.59
C ALA A 102 15.00 9.61 -4.56
N GLY A 103 13.97 8.93 -5.07
CA GLY A 103 14.07 7.86 -6.07
C GLY A 103 14.03 6.41 -5.58
N ALA A 104 14.06 6.10 -4.28
CA ALA A 104 14.01 4.73 -3.77
C ALA A 104 12.57 4.18 -3.69
N SER A 105 12.09 3.63 -4.81
CA SER A 105 10.79 2.96 -4.95
C SER A 105 10.86 1.43 -4.82
N TYR A 106 9.72 0.77 -4.70
CA TYR A 106 9.64 -0.70 -4.70
C TYR A 106 10.08 -1.29 -6.04
N GLU A 107 9.67 -0.67 -7.15
CA GLU A 107 9.98 -1.10 -8.51
C GLU A 107 11.49 -1.01 -8.78
N SER A 108 12.13 0.08 -8.33
CA SER A 108 13.59 0.24 -8.46
C SER A 108 14.36 -0.72 -7.55
N PHE A 109 13.82 -1.07 -6.38
CA PHE A 109 14.37 -2.15 -5.56
C PHE A 109 14.28 -3.51 -6.27
N LEU A 110 13.15 -3.84 -6.92
CA LEU A 110 13.03 -5.08 -7.71
C LEU A 110 13.98 -5.10 -8.91
N ALA A 111 14.18 -3.97 -9.58
CA ALA A 111 15.17 -3.86 -10.65
C ALA A 111 16.60 -4.12 -10.12
N TRP A 112 16.96 -3.54 -8.98
CA TRP A 112 18.25 -3.78 -8.33
C TRP A 112 18.45 -5.24 -7.90
N LEU A 113 17.40 -5.92 -7.40
CA LEU A 113 17.48 -7.34 -7.03
C LEU A 113 17.86 -8.25 -8.21
N ARG A 114 17.49 -7.88 -9.45
CA ARG A 114 17.82 -8.66 -10.66
C ARG A 114 19.30 -8.65 -10.99
N THR A 115 19.98 -7.54 -10.69
CA THR A 115 21.39 -7.35 -11.03
C THR A 115 22.33 -7.56 -9.85
N TYR A 116 21.81 -7.67 -8.63
CA TYR A 116 22.61 -7.78 -7.41
C TYR A 116 23.50 -9.04 -7.36
N GLN A 117 24.81 -8.84 -7.17
CA GLN A 117 25.84 -9.89 -7.09
C GLN A 117 26.56 -9.96 -5.73
N GLY A 118 26.10 -9.21 -4.72
CA GLY A 118 26.79 -9.12 -3.42
C GLY A 118 26.66 -10.36 -2.53
N ALA A 119 27.10 -10.23 -1.26
CA ALA A 119 27.17 -11.33 -0.29
C ALA A 119 25.85 -12.10 -0.13
N HIS A 120 24.72 -11.39 -0.23
CA HIS A 120 23.37 -11.93 -0.05
C HIS A 120 22.68 -12.32 -1.37
N LYS A 121 23.43 -12.65 -2.44
CA LYS A 121 22.87 -12.93 -3.78
C LYS A 121 21.78 -14.02 -3.79
N ARG A 122 21.93 -15.05 -2.95
CA ARG A 122 20.92 -16.12 -2.81
C ARG A 122 19.62 -15.55 -2.27
N ASP A 123 19.71 -14.65 -1.30
CA ASP A 123 18.53 -14.04 -0.69
C ASP A 123 17.83 -13.08 -1.62
N ALA A 124 18.59 -12.33 -2.42
CA ALA A 124 18.05 -11.47 -3.47
C ALA A 124 17.26 -12.28 -4.51
N LYS A 125 17.83 -13.39 -5.00
CA LYS A 125 17.13 -14.30 -5.94
C LYS A 125 15.83 -14.85 -5.37
N VAL A 126 15.85 -15.29 -4.11
CA VAL A 126 14.64 -15.79 -3.43
C VAL A 126 13.61 -14.68 -3.29
N LEU A 127 14.01 -13.50 -2.83
CA LEU A 127 13.10 -12.38 -2.62
C LEU A 127 12.47 -11.90 -3.94
N LEU A 128 13.25 -11.84 -5.01
CA LEU A 128 12.77 -11.52 -6.36
C LEU A 128 11.74 -12.55 -6.84
N ASN A 129 12.03 -13.85 -6.73
CA ASN A 129 11.08 -14.90 -7.12
C ASN A 129 9.74 -14.76 -6.38
N ARG A 130 9.77 -14.40 -5.08
CA ARG A 130 8.55 -14.15 -4.30
C ARG A 130 7.82 -12.88 -4.73
N ALA A 131 8.55 -11.82 -5.06
CA ALA A 131 7.98 -10.57 -5.57
C ALA A 131 7.24 -10.78 -6.90
N GLU A 132 7.78 -11.64 -7.76
CA GLU A 132 7.23 -11.99 -9.07
C GLU A 132 6.09 -13.05 -8.97
N GLY A 133 5.56 -13.28 -7.77
CA GLY A 133 4.38 -14.13 -7.55
C GLY A 133 4.68 -15.56 -7.09
N GLY A 134 5.95 -15.94 -6.96
CA GLY A 134 6.35 -17.23 -6.42
C GLY A 134 5.74 -17.48 -5.04
N ASN A 135 5.10 -18.64 -4.87
CA ASN A 135 4.33 -19.05 -3.68
C ASN A 135 3.26 -18.02 -3.24
N GLN A 136 2.73 -17.20 -4.15
CA GLN A 136 1.70 -16.19 -3.84
C GLN A 136 2.16 -15.13 -2.81
N MET A 137 3.47 -14.85 -2.75
CA MET A 137 4.06 -13.97 -1.74
C MET A 137 4.29 -12.53 -2.20
N SER A 138 3.89 -12.14 -3.41
CA SER A 138 4.19 -10.81 -3.98
C SER A 138 3.73 -9.66 -3.07
N GLY A 139 2.52 -9.76 -2.51
CA GLY A 139 2.01 -8.79 -1.55
C GLY A 139 2.85 -8.71 -0.26
N HIS A 140 3.41 -9.83 0.22
CA HIS A 140 4.23 -9.84 1.43
C HIS A 140 5.55 -9.09 1.21
N VAL A 141 6.14 -9.21 0.01
CA VAL A 141 7.39 -8.52 -0.31
C VAL A 141 7.19 -7.02 -0.38
N ALA A 142 6.13 -6.55 -1.05
CA ALA A 142 5.82 -5.12 -1.13
C ALA A 142 5.57 -4.50 0.25
N ILE A 143 4.78 -5.17 1.11
CA ILE A 143 4.53 -4.70 2.48
C ILE A 143 5.82 -4.67 3.30
N ALA A 144 6.62 -5.75 3.24
CA ALA A 144 7.88 -5.84 3.97
C ALA A 144 8.88 -4.78 3.52
N PHE A 145 8.97 -4.49 2.22
CA PHE A 145 9.82 -3.43 1.68
C PHE A 145 9.47 -2.08 2.31
N ASN A 146 8.19 -1.67 2.22
CA ASN A 146 7.75 -0.39 2.75
C ASN A 146 7.93 -0.29 4.28
N GLY A 147 7.59 -1.37 4.99
CA GLY A 147 7.73 -1.46 6.42
C GLY A 147 9.19 -1.36 6.89
N VAL A 148 10.10 -2.10 6.25
CA VAL A 148 11.52 -2.10 6.57
C VAL A 148 12.18 -0.78 6.18
N MET A 149 11.83 -0.20 5.03
CA MET A 149 12.32 1.13 4.62
C MET A 149 12.01 2.18 5.70
N SER A 150 10.75 2.24 6.16
CA SER A 150 10.35 3.19 7.21
C SER A 150 11.01 2.88 8.57
N PHE A 151 11.18 1.60 8.90
CA PHE A 151 11.95 1.19 10.09
C PHE A 151 13.39 1.70 10.04
N LEU A 152 14.11 1.50 8.92
CA LEU A 152 15.50 1.90 8.79
C LEU A 152 15.66 3.43 8.72
N ARG A 153 14.71 4.16 8.16
CA ARG A 153 14.69 5.64 8.20
C ARG A 153 14.63 6.18 9.62
N LYS A 154 13.86 5.52 10.50
CA LYS A 154 13.76 5.88 11.92
C LYS A 154 14.91 5.37 12.78
N ASN A 155 15.69 4.43 12.26
CA ASN A 155 16.82 3.80 12.96
C ASN A 155 18.06 3.78 12.06
N PRO A 156 18.56 4.95 11.61
CA PRO A 156 19.63 5.01 10.60
C PRO A 156 20.96 4.41 11.09
N ASN A 157 21.20 4.41 12.39
CA ASN A 157 22.36 3.78 13.02
C ASN A 157 22.41 2.25 12.81
N LEU A 158 21.28 1.60 12.55
CA LEU A 158 21.23 0.15 12.31
C LEU A 158 21.70 -0.23 10.90
N ILE A 159 21.74 0.71 9.96
CA ILE A 159 22.12 0.46 8.56
C ILE A 159 23.55 -0.05 8.48
N SER A 160 24.50 0.59 9.19
CA SER A 160 25.91 0.19 9.19
C SER A 160 26.09 -1.22 9.77
N ASN A 161 25.37 -1.55 10.85
CA ASN A 161 25.42 -2.89 11.44
C ASN A 161 24.90 -3.97 10.47
N LEU A 162 23.83 -3.66 9.75
CA LEU A 162 23.27 -4.57 8.74
C LEU A 162 24.17 -4.73 7.52
N LEU A 163 24.86 -3.66 7.09
CA LEU A 163 25.84 -3.74 6.00
C LEU A 163 27.07 -4.59 6.36
N ALA A 164 27.48 -4.58 7.64
CA ALA A 164 28.55 -5.43 8.14
C ALA A 164 28.13 -6.90 8.33
N ASN A 165 26.82 -7.19 8.34
CA ASN A 165 26.30 -8.54 8.53
C ASN A 165 26.46 -9.39 7.26
N THR A 166 27.25 -10.47 7.37
CA THR A 166 27.51 -11.42 6.28
C THR A 166 26.72 -12.72 6.41
N THR A 167 26.05 -12.96 7.54
CA THR A 167 25.41 -14.25 7.86
C THR A 167 23.98 -14.38 7.32
N GLY A 168 23.37 -13.27 6.89
CA GLY A 168 22.01 -13.22 6.36
C GLY A 168 20.92 -13.24 7.45
N TYR A 169 21.34 -13.29 8.73
CA TYR A 169 20.46 -13.24 9.88
C TYR A 169 20.82 -12.04 10.75
N PRO A 170 19.95 -11.01 10.83
CA PRO A 170 20.18 -9.89 11.74
C PRO A 170 20.21 -10.36 13.20
N GLY A 171 21.12 -9.80 13.99
CA GLY A 171 21.23 -10.10 15.41
C GLY A 171 20.08 -9.52 16.24
N THR A 172 20.03 -9.87 17.52
CA THR A 172 18.96 -9.45 18.44
C THR A 172 18.89 -7.94 18.59
N GLU A 173 20.03 -7.26 18.46
CA GLU A 173 20.17 -5.80 18.48
C GLU A 173 19.40 -5.09 17.36
N VAL A 174 19.14 -5.77 16.24
CA VAL A 174 18.27 -5.25 15.16
C VAL A 174 16.86 -5.84 15.26
N MET A 175 16.75 -7.12 15.57
CA MET A 175 15.48 -7.84 15.56
C MET A 175 14.51 -7.36 16.65
N GLN A 176 15.01 -7.01 17.84
CA GLN A 176 14.16 -6.54 18.92
C GLN A 176 13.57 -5.14 18.64
N PRO A 177 14.36 -4.13 18.20
CA PRO A 177 13.79 -2.86 17.72
C PRO A 177 12.80 -3.05 16.57
N LEU A 178 13.08 -3.94 15.62
CA LEU A 178 12.17 -4.23 14.51
C LEU A 178 10.83 -4.80 15.02
N ALA A 179 10.87 -5.76 15.93
CA ALA A 179 9.65 -6.34 16.50
C ALA A 179 8.80 -5.29 17.22
N ASN A 180 9.44 -4.40 18.00
CA ASN A 180 8.76 -3.28 18.66
C ASN A 180 8.12 -2.32 17.63
N PHE A 181 8.86 -1.99 16.58
CA PHE A 181 8.36 -1.16 15.48
C PHE A 181 7.13 -1.79 14.82
N ILE A 182 7.18 -3.08 14.52
CA ILE A 182 6.06 -3.81 13.91
C ILE A 182 4.84 -3.83 14.83
N ARG A 183 5.00 -4.02 16.14
CA ARG A 183 3.87 -3.97 17.10
C ARG A 183 3.15 -2.62 17.06
N GLN A 184 3.92 -1.54 17.02
CA GLN A 184 3.41 -0.16 17.09
C GLN A 184 2.86 0.34 15.76
N HIS A 185 3.49 -0.02 14.65
CA HIS A 185 3.23 0.60 13.34
C HIS A 185 2.82 -0.39 12.25
N GLY A 186 2.95 -1.69 12.46
CA GLY A 186 2.72 -2.68 11.41
C GLY A 186 1.27 -2.74 10.89
N ASP A 187 0.30 -2.18 11.62
CA ASP A 187 -1.09 -2.05 11.18
C ASP A 187 -1.29 -0.96 10.10
N ALA A 188 -0.33 -0.02 9.97
CA ALA A 188 -0.38 1.06 9.00
C ALA A 188 0.06 0.62 7.58
N TYR A 189 0.85 -0.45 7.46
CA TYR A 189 1.33 -0.95 6.18
C TYR A 189 0.38 -2.02 5.66
N LYS A 190 -0.25 -1.77 4.51
CA LYS A 190 -1.28 -2.62 3.89
C LYS A 190 -0.81 -3.25 2.60
N GLY A 191 -1.26 -4.47 2.34
CA GLY A 191 -1.01 -5.19 1.10
C GLY A 191 -1.90 -4.74 -0.06
N PRO A 192 -1.50 -5.01 -1.30
CA PRO A 192 -2.29 -4.69 -2.50
C PRO A 192 -3.64 -5.43 -2.56
N ARG A 193 -3.76 -6.57 -1.87
CA ARG A 193 -5.02 -7.35 -1.75
C ARG A 193 -5.69 -7.19 -0.39
N GLY A 194 -5.35 -6.12 0.34
CA GLY A 194 -5.76 -5.95 1.73
C GLY A 194 -4.87 -6.71 2.71
N GLY A 195 -5.21 -6.59 3.99
CA GLY A 195 -4.47 -7.13 5.13
C GLY A 195 -3.22 -6.31 5.52
N LYS A 196 -2.84 -6.44 6.80
CA LYS A 196 -1.90 -5.56 7.49
C LYS A 196 -0.57 -6.27 7.69
N TRP A 197 0.56 -5.57 7.73
CA TRP A 197 1.87 -6.22 7.91
C TRP A 197 1.91 -7.17 9.12
N ARG A 198 1.29 -6.77 10.24
CA ARG A 198 1.20 -7.61 11.45
C ARG A 198 0.42 -8.91 11.26
N SER A 199 -0.54 -8.99 10.32
CA SER A 199 -1.36 -10.19 10.14
C SER A 199 -0.61 -11.36 9.50
N TYR A 200 0.57 -11.13 8.92
CA TYR A 200 1.37 -12.14 8.22
C TYR A 200 2.67 -12.52 8.94
N LEU A 201 2.86 -11.98 10.14
CA LEU A 201 4.07 -12.15 10.93
C LEU A 201 3.76 -12.89 12.22
N SER A 202 4.73 -13.65 12.70
CA SER A 202 4.62 -14.28 14.01
C SER A 202 4.71 -13.25 15.14
N THR A 203 4.23 -13.64 16.31
CA THR A 203 4.34 -12.86 17.54
C THR A 203 5.78 -12.45 17.89
N ASP A 204 6.77 -13.28 17.56
CA ASP A 204 8.19 -13.01 17.80
C ASP A 204 8.69 -11.79 17.01
N LEU A 205 8.14 -11.54 15.82
CA LEU A 205 8.42 -10.35 15.04
C LEU A 205 7.43 -9.21 15.29
N GLY A 206 6.61 -9.28 16.34
CA GLY A 206 5.61 -8.27 16.66
C GLY A 206 4.30 -8.38 15.86
N GLY A 207 4.14 -9.47 15.11
CA GLY A 207 2.91 -9.81 14.40
C GLY A 207 1.80 -10.35 15.30
N ARG A 208 0.88 -11.09 14.68
CA ARG A 208 -0.29 -11.71 15.35
C ARG A 208 -0.40 -13.22 15.13
N GLN A 209 0.41 -13.81 14.26
CA GLN A 209 0.35 -15.25 14.01
C GLN A 209 1.06 -16.01 15.13
N THR A 210 0.41 -17.04 15.65
CA THR A 210 0.95 -17.93 16.69
C THR A 210 1.83 -19.05 16.13
N GLY A 211 1.91 -19.19 14.80
CA GLY A 211 2.72 -20.20 14.11
C GLY A 211 3.38 -19.67 12.84
N GLY A 212 4.46 -20.33 12.41
CA GLY A 212 5.41 -19.95 11.35
C GLY A 212 4.84 -19.08 10.21
N GLY A 213 5.06 -17.77 10.30
CA GLY A 213 4.64 -16.83 9.27
C GLY A 213 5.63 -16.83 8.11
N ALA A 214 5.19 -17.21 6.92
CA ALA A 214 5.98 -17.08 5.68
C ALA A 214 6.49 -15.63 5.49
N GLY A 215 5.76 -14.64 6.03
CA GLY A 215 6.17 -13.24 6.08
C GLY A 215 7.44 -12.98 6.90
N ASN A 216 7.75 -13.79 7.91
CA ASN A 216 8.95 -13.61 8.74
C ASN A 216 10.23 -13.73 7.92
N VAL A 217 10.28 -14.73 7.03
CA VAL A 217 11.42 -14.96 6.16
C VAL A 217 11.58 -13.81 5.17
N ILE A 218 10.47 -13.29 4.64
CA ILE A 218 10.47 -12.13 3.73
C ILE A 218 11.00 -10.90 4.45
N VAL A 219 10.53 -10.60 5.66
CA VAL A 219 10.98 -9.44 6.44
C VAL A 219 12.47 -9.51 6.74
N ARG A 220 12.98 -10.66 7.18
CA ARG A 220 14.42 -10.84 7.47
C ARG A 220 15.28 -10.62 6.23
N ARG A 221 14.90 -11.21 5.08
CA ARG A 221 15.61 -11.01 3.80
C ARG A 221 15.61 -9.55 3.38
N THR A 222 14.45 -8.90 3.50
CA THR A 222 14.28 -7.49 3.14
C THR A 222 15.13 -6.59 4.05
N LEU A 223 15.22 -6.90 5.34
CA LEU A 223 16.04 -6.18 6.32
C LEU A 223 17.55 -6.22 6.00
N VAL A 224 18.04 -7.34 5.47
CA VAL A 224 19.45 -7.48 5.08
C VAL A 224 19.74 -6.85 3.71
N LEU A 225 18.78 -6.89 2.77
CA LEU A 225 18.98 -6.43 1.40
C LEU A 225 18.79 -4.91 1.22
N ILE A 226 17.86 -4.29 1.94
CA ILE A 226 17.59 -2.85 1.80
C ILE A 226 18.82 -1.98 2.10
N PRO A 227 19.63 -2.23 3.15
CA PRO A 227 20.84 -1.46 3.40
C PRO A 227 21.82 -1.48 2.21
N ALA A 228 22.04 -2.65 1.59
CA ALA A 228 22.88 -2.76 0.41
C ALA A 228 22.30 -2.00 -0.78
N TYR A 229 20.99 -2.12 -1.01
CA TYR A 229 20.27 -1.34 -2.02
C TYR A 229 20.43 0.18 -1.83
N LEU A 230 20.25 0.67 -0.60
CA LEU A 230 20.38 2.09 -0.29
C LEU A 230 21.82 2.60 -0.47
N ARG A 231 22.83 1.76 -0.18
CA ARG A 231 24.24 2.09 -0.40
C ARG A 231 24.56 2.18 -1.88
N ASP A 232 24.19 1.17 -2.66
CA ASP A 232 24.51 1.11 -4.10
C ASP A 232 23.83 2.23 -4.90
N ARG A 233 22.74 2.80 -4.40
CA ARG A 233 22.07 3.97 -5.00
C ARG A 233 22.72 5.33 -4.71
N ARG A 234 23.62 5.39 -3.71
CA ARG A 234 24.36 6.60 -3.37
C ARG A 234 25.73 6.65 -4.05
N ALA A 235 26.19 5.51 -4.58
CA ALA A 235 27.40 5.38 -5.38
C ALA A 235 27.12 5.82 -6.82
#